data_AF-A0A2T1LZH2-F1
#
_entry.id   AF-A0A2T1LZH2-F1
#
_cell.length_a   1.000
_cell.length_b   1.000
_cell.length_c   1.000
_cell.angle_alpha   90.00
_cell.angle_beta   90.00
_cell.angle_gamma   90.00
#
_symmetry.space_group_name_H-M   'P 1'
#
loop_
_entity.id
_entity.type
_entity.pdbx_description
1 polymer ?
#
loop_
_entity_poly.entity_id
_entity_poly.type
_entity_poly.pdbx_seq_one_letter_code
_entity_poly.pdbx_strand_id
1 'polypeptide(L)'
;MNQEQSTTILSATTTLKDSSGADAVDVAIAQGMDFDGTPIPTAKVDLYHKVMSLEAQRQRSGVSNTMRSRIVRIGAKHIPQDELNQMLADAGFAPLKEKEIAFYYSR
;
A
#
# COMPACT_ATOMS: atom_id res chain seq x y z
N MET A 1 39.33 -21.59 -30.81
CA MET A 1 37.89 -21.61 -30.46
C MET A 1 37.56 -20.18 -30.08
N ASN A 2 36.96 -19.47 -31.03
CA ASN A 2 36.75 -18.02 -30.99
C ASN A 2 35.51 -17.64 -30.17
N GLN A 3 35.45 -16.33 -29.90
CA GLN A 3 34.30 -15.47 -29.63
C GLN A 3 34.08 -15.22 -28.14
N GLU A 4 34.54 -14.08 -27.60
CA GLU A 4 34.25 -12.66 -27.86
C GLU A 4 33.40 -12.13 -26.70
N GLN A 5 34.03 -11.20 -25.97
CA GLN A 5 33.39 -10.35 -24.99
C GLN A 5 32.52 -9.34 -25.74
N SER A 6 31.31 -9.08 -25.26
CA SER A 6 30.52 -7.91 -25.65
C SER A 6 29.75 -7.39 -24.45
N THR A 7 30.40 -6.45 -23.76
CA THR A 7 29.80 -5.44 -22.90
C THR A 7 29.31 -4.31 -23.78
N THR A 8 28.07 -3.81 -23.61
CA THR A 8 27.55 -2.44 -23.91
C THR A 8 26.02 -2.50 -24.06
N ILE A 9 25.15 -1.57 -23.65
CA ILE A 9 25.14 -0.39 -22.77
C ILE A 9 23.66 -0.18 -22.38
N LEU A 10 23.47 0.51 -21.26
CA LEU A 10 22.25 1.12 -20.72
C LEU A 10 21.10 1.42 -21.70
N SER A 11 19.88 1.16 -21.25
CA SER A 11 18.77 2.08 -21.42
C SER A 11 17.93 2.09 -20.14
N ALA A 12 18.43 2.85 -19.15
CA ALA A 12 17.58 3.31 -18.06
C ALA A 12 16.62 4.34 -18.66
N THR A 13 15.41 3.89 -18.98
CA THR A 13 14.29 4.79 -19.26
C THR A 13 14.04 5.58 -17.97
N THR A 14 14.62 6.78 -17.89
CA THR A 14 14.29 7.72 -16.81
C THR A 14 12.91 8.25 -17.12
N THR A 15 11.89 7.55 -16.60
CA THR A 15 10.52 8.05 -16.61
C THR A 15 10.50 9.36 -15.83
N LEU A 16 10.05 10.41 -16.52
CA LEU A 16 9.93 11.76 -16.02
C LEU A 16 9.11 11.76 -14.72
N LYS A 17 9.61 12.46 -13.69
CA LYS A 17 8.95 12.66 -12.39
C LYS A 17 7.57 13.30 -12.61
N ASP A 18 6.51 12.50 -12.55
CA ASP A 18 5.19 13.00 -12.23
C ASP A 18 5.22 13.52 -10.79
N SER A 19 5.08 14.83 -10.60
CA SER A 19 5.07 15.46 -9.28
C SER A 19 3.70 15.34 -8.58
N SER A 20 2.87 14.39 -9.01
CA SER A 20 1.54 14.15 -8.44
C SER A 20 1.41 12.71 -7.93
N GLY A 21 0.83 12.56 -6.74
CA GLY A 21 0.67 11.26 -6.07
C GLY A 21 1.66 11.02 -4.93
N ALA A 22 1.52 9.88 -4.26
CA ALA A 22 2.34 9.48 -3.12
C ALA A 22 3.85 9.48 -3.47
N ASP A 23 4.18 9.07 -4.69
CA ASP A 23 5.55 8.95 -5.17
C ASP A 23 6.29 10.31 -5.20
N ALA A 24 5.59 11.41 -5.48
CA ALA A 24 6.18 12.76 -5.48
C ALA A 24 6.55 13.23 -4.08
N VAL A 25 5.74 12.89 -3.08
CA VAL A 25 5.97 13.23 -1.67
C VAL A 25 7.18 12.47 -1.13
N ASP A 26 7.27 11.18 -1.44
CA ASP A 26 8.40 10.36 -0.99
C ASP A 26 9.73 10.85 -1.59
N VAL A 27 9.72 11.32 -2.84
CA VAL A 27 10.88 11.97 -3.47
C VAL A 27 11.25 13.28 -2.78
N ALA A 28 10.29 14.13 -2.45
CA ALA A 28 10.51 15.39 -1.73
C ALA A 28 11.14 15.15 -0.34
N ILE A 29 10.63 14.15 0.39
CA ILE A 29 11.16 13.73 1.69
C ILE A 29 12.60 13.21 1.55
N ALA A 30 12.88 12.37 0.56
CA ALA A 30 14.23 11.87 0.29
C ALA A 30 15.22 12.99 -0.06
N GLN A 31 14.74 14.07 -0.68
CA GLN A 31 15.52 15.27 -0.99
C GLN A 31 15.61 16.25 0.19
N GLY A 32 14.84 16.05 1.25
CA GLY A 32 14.77 16.96 2.40
C GLY A 32 14.19 18.33 2.07
N MET A 33 13.39 18.43 1.00
CA MET A 33 12.87 19.70 0.48
C MET A 33 11.38 19.55 0.20
N ASP A 34 10.57 20.46 0.75
CA ASP A 34 9.14 20.53 0.50
C ASP A 34 8.85 21.11 -0.89
N PHE A 35 7.61 20.97 -1.37
CA PHE A 35 7.23 21.42 -2.72
C PHE A 35 7.28 22.95 -2.89
N ASP A 36 7.24 23.70 -1.80
CA ASP A 36 7.44 25.15 -1.81
C ASP A 36 8.92 25.56 -1.81
N GLY A 37 9.84 24.59 -1.84
CA GLY A 37 11.29 24.80 -1.83
C GLY A 37 11.89 25.00 -0.43
N THR A 38 11.09 24.93 0.64
CA THR A 38 11.62 25.04 2.00
C THR A 38 12.27 23.72 2.45
N PRO A 39 13.34 23.77 3.27
CA PRO A 39 13.91 22.56 3.86
C PRO A 39 12.95 21.89 4.83
N ILE A 40 12.80 20.57 4.74
CA ILE A 40 12.03 19.79 5.71
C ILE A 40 12.87 19.66 6.99
N PRO A 41 12.33 19.97 8.18
CA PRO A 41 13.04 19.77 9.44
C PRO A 41 13.54 18.33 9.60
N THR A 42 14.82 18.14 9.94
CA THR A 42 15.46 16.82 10.04
C THR A 42 14.70 15.87 10.96
N ALA A 43 14.21 16.36 12.11
CA ALA A 43 13.43 15.54 13.05
C ALA A 43 12.15 14.92 12.41
N LYS A 44 11.55 15.59 11.42
CA LYS A 44 10.39 15.05 10.69
C LYS A 44 10.81 13.96 9.70
N VAL A 45 11.91 14.19 8.97
CA VAL A 45 12.47 13.21 8.02
C VAL A 45 12.90 11.94 8.77
N ASP A 46 13.59 12.09 9.90
CA ASP A 46 14.02 10.98 10.75
C ASP A 46 12.84 10.16 11.27
N LEU A 47 11.79 10.83 11.73
CA LEU A 47 10.57 10.17 12.18
C LEU A 47 9.89 9.41 11.04
N TYR A 48 9.77 10.03 9.85
CA TYR A 48 9.20 9.38 8.67
C TYR A 48 9.99 8.11 8.32
N HIS A 49 11.31 8.18 8.19
CA HIS A 49 12.15 7.03 7.85
C HIS A 49 12.06 5.92 8.90
N LYS A 50 12.02 6.28 10.18
CA LYS A 50 11.84 5.31 11.27
C LYS A 50 10.52 4.55 11.11
N VAL A 51 9.41 5.25 10.89
CA VAL A 51 8.09 4.61 10.76
C VAL A 51 7.99 3.78 9.48
N MET A 52 8.49 4.29 8.35
CA MET A 52 8.47 3.55 7.08
C MET A 52 9.35 2.30 7.13
N SER A 53 10.47 2.33 7.84
CA SER A 53 11.31 1.14 8.05
C SER A 53 10.58 0.06 8.84
N LEU A 54 9.75 0.43 9.83
CA LEU A 54 8.91 -0.52 10.57
C LEU A 54 7.84 -1.16 9.66
N GLU A 55 7.22 -0.38 8.77
CA GLU A 55 6.24 -0.94 7.82
C GLU A 55 6.92 -1.79 6.73
N ALA A 56 8.14 -1.45 6.30
CA ALA A 56 8.89 -2.23 5.32
C ALA A 56 9.25 -3.64 5.83
N GLN A 57 9.41 -3.80 7.14
CA GLN A 57 9.65 -5.09 7.79
C GLN A 57 8.38 -5.93 7.94
N ARG A 58 7.21 -5.38 7.64
CA ARG A 58 5.94 -6.08 7.81
C ARG A 58 5.71 -7.07 6.67
N GLN A 59 5.47 -8.33 7.02
CA GLN A 59 4.91 -9.28 6.08
C GLN A 59 3.52 -8.79 5.66
N ARG A 60 3.37 -8.42 4.39
CA ARG A 60 2.06 -8.04 3.83
C ARG A 60 1.11 -9.23 3.92
N SER A 61 -0.14 -8.98 4.26
CA SER A 61 -1.18 -9.99 4.13
C SER A 61 -1.30 -10.40 2.67
N GLY A 62 -1.31 -11.71 2.39
CA GLY A 62 -1.51 -12.23 1.04
C GLY A 62 -2.77 -11.68 0.37
N VAL A 63 -2.81 -11.71 -0.97
CA VAL A 63 -3.85 -11.07 -1.78
C VAL A 63 -5.26 -11.45 -1.33
N SER A 64 -5.51 -12.73 -1.05
CA SER A 64 -6.82 -13.22 -0.57
C SER A 64 -7.29 -12.52 0.73
N ASN A 65 -6.41 -12.37 1.72
CA ASN A 65 -6.73 -11.68 2.97
C ASN A 65 -7.02 -10.19 2.75
N THR A 66 -6.27 -9.56 1.84
CA THR A 66 -6.48 -8.15 1.47
C THR A 66 -7.81 -7.98 0.74
N MET A 67 -8.15 -8.89 -0.18
CA MET A 67 -9.45 -8.90 -0.87
C MET A 67 -10.60 -9.05 0.12
N ARG A 68 -10.56 -10.07 0.99
CA ARG A 68 -11.60 -10.28 2.01
C ARG A 68 -11.79 -9.03 2.87
N SER A 69 -10.70 -8.45 3.36
CA SER A 69 -10.77 -7.25 4.22
C SER A 69 -11.39 -6.05 3.51
N ARG A 70 -11.13 -5.88 2.20
CA ARG A 70 -11.75 -4.84 1.38
C ARG A 70 -13.24 -5.11 1.15
N ILE A 71 -13.61 -6.35 0.84
CA ILE A 71 -15.01 -6.78 0.68
C ILE A 71 -15.79 -6.51 1.97
N VAL A 72 -15.28 -6.95 3.13
CA VAL A 72 -15.96 -6.71 4.41
C VAL A 72 -16.14 -5.21 4.68
N ARG A 73 -15.07 -4.41 4.56
CA ARG A 73 -15.11 -2.97 4.88
C ARG A 73 -16.04 -2.16 3.97
N ILE A 74 -16.12 -2.50 2.70
CA ILE A 74 -16.94 -1.77 1.72
C ILE A 74 -18.36 -2.35 1.67
N GLY A 75 -18.47 -3.67 1.62
CA GLY A 75 -19.75 -4.38 1.58
C GLY A 75 -20.64 -4.05 2.77
N ALA A 76 -20.08 -3.97 3.98
CA ALA A 76 -20.87 -3.66 5.17
C ALA A 76 -21.48 -2.24 5.20
N LYS A 77 -21.11 -1.37 4.26
CA LYS A 77 -21.77 -0.07 4.07
C LYS A 77 -23.05 -0.15 3.23
N HIS A 78 -23.25 -1.25 2.51
CA HIS A 78 -24.24 -1.35 1.43
C HIS A 78 -25.09 -2.62 1.50
N ILE A 79 -24.60 -3.66 2.17
CA ILE A 79 -25.18 -5.00 2.16
C ILE A 79 -25.55 -5.36 3.61
N PRO A 80 -26.76 -5.90 3.89
CA PRO A 80 -27.12 -6.43 5.20
C PRO A 80 -26.13 -7.50 5.69
N GLN A 81 -25.98 -7.62 7.01
CA GLN A 81 -25.01 -8.52 7.63
C GLN A 81 -25.11 -9.96 7.12
N ASP A 82 -26.32 -10.54 7.14
CA ASP A 82 -26.53 -11.94 6.79
C ASP A 82 -26.26 -12.20 5.30
N GLU A 83 -26.65 -11.25 4.45
CA GLU A 83 -26.39 -11.31 3.00
C GLU A 83 -24.90 -11.23 2.69
N LEU A 84 -24.17 -10.29 3.30
CA LEU A 84 -22.71 -10.19 3.11
C LEU A 84 -22.00 -11.45 3.62
N ASN A 85 -22.48 -12.03 4.72
CA ASN A 85 -21.91 -13.24 5.28
C ASN A 85 -22.10 -14.45 4.34
N GLN A 86 -23.28 -14.58 3.73
CA GLN A 86 -23.55 -15.61 2.74
C GLN A 86 -22.67 -15.43 1.50
N MET A 87 -22.56 -14.20 0.97
CA MET A 87 -21.69 -13.90 -0.18
C MET A 87 -20.22 -14.24 0.08
N LEU A 88 -19.73 -14.03 1.31
CA LEU A 88 -18.37 -14.45 1.70
C LEU A 88 -18.23 -15.97 1.66
N ALA A 89 -19.19 -16.70 2.23
CA ALA A 89 -19.18 -18.17 2.25
C ALA A 89 -19.24 -18.76 0.83
N ASP A 90 -20.11 -18.23 -0.03
CA ASP A 90 -20.26 -18.65 -1.43
C ASP A 90 -18.98 -18.43 -2.23
N ALA A 91 -18.24 -17.37 -1.92
CA ALA A 91 -16.94 -17.05 -2.53
C ALA A 91 -15.75 -17.78 -1.87
N GLY A 92 -15.98 -18.67 -0.90
CA GLY A 92 -14.94 -19.42 -0.19
C GLY A 92 -14.12 -18.59 0.80
N PHE A 93 -14.59 -17.41 1.20
CA PHE A 93 -13.98 -16.62 2.26
C PHE A 93 -14.52 -17.03 3.64
N ALA A 94 -13.70 -16.84 4.67
CA ALA A 94 -14.16 -16.97 6.04
C ALA A 94 -15.33 -15.99 6.31
N PRO A 95 -16.36 -16.41 7.07
CA PRO A 95 -17.50 -15.55 7.42
C PRO A 95 -17.06 -14.32 8.23
N LEU A 96 -17.96 -13.36 8.39
CA LEU A 96 -17.74 -12.18 9.22
C LEU A 96 -17.35 -12.59 10.65
N LYS A 97 -16.29 -11.96 11.17
CA LYS A 97 -15.84 -12.15 12.56
C LYS A 97 -16.70 -11.30 13.48
N GLU A 98 -16.86 -11.72 14.74
CA GLU A 98 -17.60 -10.96 15.75
C GLU A 98 -17.15 -9.49 15.86
N LYS A 99 -15.83 -9.25 15.87
CA LYS A 99 -15.28 -7.88 15.89
C LYS A 99 -15.60 -7.06 14.63
N GLU A 100 -15.76 -7.72 13.49
CA GLU A 100 -16.15 -7.06 12.24
C GLU A 100 -17.63 -6.70 12.31
N ILE A 101 -18.48 -7.61 12.80
CA ILE A 101 -19.90 -7.37 13.04
C ILE A 101 -20.10 -6.21 14.01
N ALA A 102 -19.46 -6.29 15.17
CA ALA A 102 -19.55 -5.27 16.22
C ALA A 102 -18.99 -3.90 15.79
N PHE A 103 -18.15 -3.83 14.76
CA PHE A 103 -17.63 -2.55 14.26
C PHE A 103 -18.48 -1.97 13.12
N TYR A 104 -18.99 -2.82 12.21
CA TYR A 104 -19.67 -2.35 11.00
C TYR A 104 -21.20 -2.34 11.09
N TYR A 105 -21.83 -3.19 11.91
CA TYR A 105 -23.29 -3.38 11.94
C TYR A 105 -23.96 -3.03 13.29
N SER A 106 -23.21 -2.55 14.27
CA SER A 106 -23.72 -2.18 15.60
C SER A 106 -24.24 -0.74 15.71
N ARG A 107 -24.64 -0.14 14.59
CA ARG A 107 -25.10 1.26 14.52
C ARG A 107 -26.60 1.40 14.72
#